data_AF-A0A6U7V708-F1
#
_entry.id   AF-A0A6U7V708-F1
#
_cell.length_a   1.000
_cell.length_b   1.000
_cell.length_c   1.000
_cell.angle_alpha   90.00
_cell.angle_beta   90.00
_cell.angle_gamma   90.00
#
_symmetry.space_group_name_H-M   'P 1'
#
loop_
_entity.id
_entity.type
_entity.pdbx_description
1 polymer ?
#
loop_
_entity_poly.entity_id
_entity_poly.type
_entity_poly.pdbx_seq_one_letter_code
_entity_poly.pdbx_strand_id
1 'polypeptide(L)'
;ASHYVAPATRVNTNVAAHTRAVPTFINRPTANQVIDAPQGGASYTAPSRFETASHARPTSLNGLFGLGAPEIAVILVVAGFLLGPKQLSQYAKDAGKLAVELKEVPQQFQDGLAEGSQKALEDKKDNKDMAGDQI
;
A
#
# COMPACT_ATOMS: atom_id res chain seq x y z
N ALA A 1 26.10 -46.25 -47.55
CA ALA A 1 26.25 -45.14 -46.59
C ALA A 1 25.22 -45.33 -45.48
N SER A 2 25.67 -45.52 -44.24
CA SER A 2 24.88 -45.18 -43.05
C SER A 2 25.86 -45.06 -41.90
N HIS A 3 26.07 -43.82 -41.46
CA HIS A 3 27.02 -43.45 -40.43
C HIS A 3 26.44 -43.78 -39.06
N TYR A 4 27.18 -44.57 -38.27
CA TYR A 4 26.89 -44.80 -36.86
C TYR A 4 27.57 -43.69 -36.04
N VAL A 5 26.77 -42.81 -35.44
CA VAL A 5 27.21 -41.73 -34.56
C VAL A 5 27.08 -42.20 -33.12
N ALA A 6 28.21 -42.33 -32.40
CA ALA A 6 28.23 -42.73 -31.00
C ALA A 6 27.61 -41.64 -30.09
N PRO A 7 26.80 -41.99 -29.08
CA PRO A 7 26.28 -41.04 -28.11
C PRO A 7 27.38 -40.59 -27.13
N ALA A 8 27.53 -39.27 -26.98
CA ALA A 8 28.51 -38.66 -26.11
C ALA A 8 28.22 -38.91 -24.62
N THR A 9 29.17 -39.54 -23.92
CA THR A 9 29.20 -39.66 -22.46
C THR A 9 29.28 -38.28 -21.83
N ARG A 10 28.22 -37.82 -21.15
CA ARG A 10 28.26 -36.57 -20.38
C ARG A 10 29.10 -36.77 -19.12
N VAL A 11 30.34 -36.29 -19.17
CA VAL A 11 31.21 -36.10 -18.01
C VAL A 11 30.68 -34.93 -17.19
N ASN A 12 30.26 -35.20 -15.96
CA ASN A 12 29.82 -34.19 -15.00
C ASN A 12 31.06 -33.45 -14.45
N THR A 13 31.34 -32.29 -15.02
CA THR A 13 32.40 -31.38 -14.55
C THR A 13 31.81 -30.45 -13.50
N ASN A 14 31.82 -30.89 -12.24
CA ASN A 14 31.68 -29.99 -11.09
C ASN A 14 32.93 -29.13 -10.99
N VAL A 15 32.99 -28.07 -11.80
CA VAL A 15 34.01 -27.03 -11.67
C VAL A 15 33.46 -25.99 -10.70
N ALA A 16 34.11 -25.91 -9.55
CA ALA A 16 33.80 -25.01 -8.46
C ALA A 16 33.84 -23.54 -8.93
N ALA A 17 32.67 -22.92 -9.07
CA ALA A 17 32.55 -21.47 -9.18
C ALA A 17 32.38 -20.89 -7.77
N HIS A 18 33.50 -20.37 -7.25
CA HIS A 18 33.58 -19.56 -6.04
C HIS A 18 32.81 -18.25 -6.27
N THR A 19 31.62 -18.12 -5.69
CA THR A 19 30.96 -16.82 -5.52
C THR A 19 30.49 -16.71 -4.08
N ARG A 20 30.99 -15.67 -3.41
CA ARG A 20 30.82 -15.39 -1.98
C ARG A 20 29.34 -15.16 -1.67
N ALA A 21 28.68 -16.14 -1.08
CA ALA A 21 27.34 -15.98 -0.52
C ALA A 21 27.43 -15.20 0.79
N VAL A 22 26.91 -13.97 0.80
CA VAL A 22 26.67 -13.20 2.02
C VAL A 22 25.41 -13.79 2.67
N PRO A 23 25.43 -14.31 3.91
CA PRO A 23 24.22 -14.84 4.52
C PRO A 23 23.34 -13.68 4.98
N THR A 24 22.29 -13.36 4.22
CA THR A 24 21.18 -12.57 4.76
C THR A 24 20.34 -13.48 5.64
N PHE A 25 20.36 -13.21 6.93
CA PHE A 25 19.57 -13.86 7.97
C PHE A 25 18.07 -13.77 7.64
N ILE A 26 17.47 -14.84 7.14
CA ILE A 26 16.03 -14.98 7.00
C ILE A 26 15.64 -16.39 7.49
N ASN A 27 15.10 -16.40 8.70
CA ASN A 27 14.10 -17.31 9.26
C ASN A 27 13.81 -18.58 8.43
N ARG A 28 14.60 -19.65 8.63
CA ARG A 28 14.28 -20.99 8.11
C ARG A 28 13.58 -21.78 9.20
N PRO A 29 12.25 -22.02 9.15
CA PRO A 29 11.63 -22.99 10.02
C PRO A 29 12.17 -24.38 9.64
N THR A 30 13.03 -24.94 10.47
CA THR A 30 13.46 -26.34 10.39
C THR A 30 12.28 -27.23 10.74
N ALA A 31 11.46 -27.57 9.75
CA ALA A 31 10.54 -28.68 9.85
C ALA A 31 11.32 -29.98 9.61
N ASN A 32 11.74 -30.61 10.70
CA ASN A 32 12.14 -32.01 10.71
C ASN A 32 11.00 -32.87 10.16
N GLN A 33 11.19 -33.50 9.01
CA GLN A 33 10.54 -34.77 8.70
C GLN A 33 11.53 -35.68 7.98
N VAL A 34 12.28 -36.44 8.78
CA VAL A 34 12.82 -37.73 8.36
C VAL A 34 11.72 -38.75 8.62
N ILE A 35 11.05 -39.21 7.58
CA ILE A 35 10.27 -40.45 7.60
C ILE A 35 10.54 -41.16 6.28
N ASP A 36 11.54 -42.05 6.29
CA ASP A 36 11.70 -43.06 5.25
C ASP A 36 10.83 -44.28 5.62
N ALA A 37 9.79 -44.53 4.83
CA ALA A 37 8.99 -45.76 4.83
C ALA A 37 8.56 -46.08 3.37
N PRO A 38 8.23 -47.35 3.05
CA PRO A 38 8.85 -48.09 1.94
C PRO A 38 8.27 -47.83 0.55
N GLN A 39 9.14 -48.08 -0.44
CA GLN A 39 8.89 -48.07 -1.88
C GLN A 39 7.74 -49.02 -2.26
N GLY A 40 6.59 -48.47 -2.66
CA GLY A 40 5.52 -49.26 -3.25
C GLY A 40 4.14 -48.62 -3.09
N GLY A 41 3.72 -47.85 -4.09
CA GLY A 41 2.34 -47.35 -4.17
C GLY A 41 2.27 -46.01 -4.89
N ALA A 42 1.46 -45.96 -5.94
CA ALA A 42 1.19 -44.83 -6.82
C ALA A 42 1.37 -43.46 -6.14
N SER A 43 2.39 -42.71 -6.59
CA SER A 43 2.53 -41.29 -6.27
C SER A 43 1.43 -40.54 -6.99
N TYR A 44 0.27 -40.42 -6.35
CA TYR A 44 -0.67 -39.35 -6.67
C TYR A 44 0.05 -38.04 -6.34
N THR A 45 0.71 -37.46 -7.33
CA THR A 45 1.21 -36.10 -7.24
C THR A 45 0.00 -35.20 -7.01
N ALA A 46 -0.21 -34.81 -5.75
CA ALA A 46 -1.18 -33.78 -5.42
C ALA A 46 -0.79 -32.55 -6.24
N PRO A 47 -1.68 -31.99 -7.07
CA PRO A 47 -1.33 -30.79 -7.82
C PRO A 47 -0.96 -29.73 -6.79
N SER A 48 0.26 -29.21 -6.91
CA SER A 48 0.73 -28.03 -6.22
C SER A 48 -0.38 -26.99 -6.35
N ARG A 49 -1.14 -26.76 -5.28
CA ARG A 49 -2.07 -25.64 -5.23
C ARG A 49 -1.23 -24.46 -5.58
N PHE A 50 -1.57 -23.80 -6.69
CA PHE A 50 -1.07 -22.48 -7.00
C PHE A 50 -1.52 -21.62 -5.82
N GLU A 51 -0.66 -21.54 -4.81
CA GLU A 51 -0.77 -20.61 -3.71
C GLU A 51 -0.58 -19.26 -4.38
N THR A 52 -1.71 -18.76 -4.86
CA THR A 52 -1.84 -17.42 -5.37
C THR A 52 -1.77 -16.57 -4.11
N ALA A 53 -0.56 -16.43 -3.58
CA ALA A 53 -0.23 -15.43 -2.60
C ALA A 53 -0.50 -14.11 -3.31
N SER A 54 -1.74 -13.65 -3.18
CA SER A 54 -2.17 -12.31 -3.48
C SER A 54 -1.21 -11.43 -2.72
N HIS A 55 -0.16 -10.98 -3.43
CA HIS A 55 0.70 -9.92 -2.98
C HIS A 55 -0.21 -8.71 -2.94
N ALA A 56 -0.90 -8.55 -1.82
CA ALA A 56 -1.57 -7.33 -1.44
C ALA A 56 -0.47 -6.28 -1.45
N ARG A 57 -0.32 -5.62 -2.60
CA ARG A 57 0.63 -4.53 -2.74
C ARG A 57 0.20 -3.55 -1.67
N PRO A 58 1.05 -3.23 -0.68
CA PRO A 58 0.73 -2.17 0.25
C PRO A 58 0.44 -0.96 -0.64
N THR A 59 -0.79 -0.46 -0.60
CA THR A 59 -1.13 0.79 -1.27
C THR A 59 -0.31 1.84 -0.53
N SER A 60 0.89 2.12 -1.04
CA SER A 60 1.73 3.20 -0.59
C SER A 60 0.86 4.44 -0.70
N LEU A 61 0.39 4.93 0.44
CA LEU A 61 -0.44 6.12 0.52
C LEU A 61 0.51 7.30 0.28
N ASN A 62 0.81 7.51 -1.00
CA ASN A 62 1.58 8.63 -1.50
C ASN A 62 0.66 9.86 -1.41
N GLY A 63 0.38 10.35 -0.19
CA GLY A 63 -0.26 11.63 0.09
C GLY A 63 -1.75 11.80 -0.27
N LEU A 64 -2.20 13.06 -0.20
CA LEU A 64 -3.55 13.52 -0.51
C LEU A 64 -3.67 13.60 -2.05
N PHE A 65 -4.59 12.84 -2.64
CA PHE A 65 -4.78 12.69 -4.10
C PHE A 65 -3.78 11.78 -4.84
N GLY A 66 -3.04 10.91 -4.13
CA GLY A 66 -2.04 10.03 -4.77
C GLY A 66 -0.80 10.76 -5.29
N LEU A 67 -0.64 12.03 -4.87
CA LEU A 67 0.50 12.89 -5.10
C LEU A 67 1.37 12.87 -3.84
N GLY A 68 2.62 12.43 -3.97
CA GLY A 68 3.61 12.47 -2.90
C GLY A 68 4.35 13.82 -2.84
N ALA A 69 5.23 13.94 -1.85
CA ALA A 69 6.13 15.09 -1.72
C ALA A 69 6.93 15.42 -3.00
N PRO A 70 7.52 14.45 -3.73
CA PRO A 70 8.25 14.77 -4.96
C PRO A 70 7.34 15.29 -6.08
N GLU A 71 6.12 14.76 -6.24
CA GLU A 71 5.17 15.24 -7.25
C GLU A 71 4.72 16.68 -6.95
N ILE A 72 4.40 16.98 -5.69
CA ILE A 72 4.03 18.33 -5.26
C ILE A 72 5.17 19.33 -5.50
N ALA A 73 6.42 18.93 -5.26
CA ALA A 73 7.57 19.81 -5.48
C ALA A 73 7.69 20.26 -6.95
N VAL A 74 7.49 19.35 -7.91
CA VAL A 74 7.53 19.68 -9.34
C VAL A 74 6.44 20.68 -9.71
N ILE A 75 5.21 20.48 -9.20
CA ILE A 75 4.08 21.39 -9.45
C ILE A 75 4.39 22.79 -8.90
N LEU A 76 4.96 22.88 -7.69
CA LEU A 76 5.33 24.16 -7.08
C LEU A 76 6.43 24.89 -7.85
N VAL A 77 7.40 24.18 -8.41
CA VAL A 77 8.44 24.77 -9.25
C VAL A 77 7.83 25.38 -10.51
N VAL A 78 6.96 24.63 -11.21
CA VAL A 78 6.30 25.11 -12.43
C VAL A 78 5.38 26.29 -12.13
N ALA A 79 4.55 26.19 -11.10
CA ALA A 79 3.68 27.28 -10.66
C ALA A 79 4.48 28.51 -10.24
N GLY A 80 5.58 28.33 -9.51
CA GLY A 80 6.49 29.42 -9.12
C GLY A 80 7.16 30.10 -10.31
N PHE A 81 7.42 29.39 -11.41
CA PHE A 81 7.94 29.98 -12.64
C PHE A 81 6.88 30.78 -13.40
N LEU A 82 5.65 30.25 -13.49
CA LEU A 82 4.51 30.90 -14.16
C LEU A 82 4.05 32.17 -13.42
N LEU A 83 3.93 32.11 -12.10
CA LEU A 83 3.47 33.22 -11.26
C LEU A 83 4.62 34.17 -10.87
N GLY A 84 5.85 33.66 -10.85
CA GLY A 84 7.03 34.33 -10.31
C GLY A 84 7.15 34.19 -8.78
N PRO A 85 8.38 34.15 -8.23
CA PRO A 85 8.62 33.93 -6.80
C PRO A 85 8.07 35.06 -5.91
N LYS A 86 7.91 36.27 -6.48
CA LYS A 86 7.36 37.43 -5.77
C LYS A 86 5.86 37.31 -5.52
N GLN A 87 5.08 36.90 -6.53
CA GLN A 87 3.64 36.70 -6.38
C GLN A 87 3.33 35.52 -5.48
N LEU A 88 4.06 34.40 -5.62
CA LEU A 88 3.88 33.24 -4.74
C LEU A 88 4.15 33.60 -3.26
N SER A 89 5.16 34.41 -2.97
CA SER A 89 5.44 34.88 -1.60
C SER A 89 4.34 35.79 -1.07
N GLN A 90 3.76 36.65 -1.92
CA GLN A 90 2.65 37.53 -1.51
C GLN A 90 1.39 36.72 -1.20
N TYR A 91 0.98 35.82 -2.09
CA TYR A 91 -0.16 34.92 -1.85
C TYR A 91 0.08 33.99 -0.65
N ALA A 92 1.29 33.48 -0.46
CA ALA A 92 1.62 32.65 0.71
C ALA A 92 1.54 33.44 2.03
N LYS A 93 1.92 34.73 2.04
CA LYS A 93 1.76 35.60 3.21
C LYS A 93 0.30 35.88 3.52
N ASP A 94 -0.49 36.18 2.49
CA ASP A 94 -1.93 36.45 2.64
C ASP A 94 -2.67 35.19 3.09
N ALA A 95 -2.38 34.04 2.47
CA ALA A 95 -2.89 32.73 2.89
C ALA A 95 -2.39 32.35 4.31
N GLY A 96 -1.16 32.70 4.66
CA GLY A 96 -0.61 32.47 5.99
C GLY A 96 -1.29 33.30 7.07
N LYS A 97 -1.61 34.57 6.79
CA LYS A 97 -2.42 35.41 7.68
C LYS A 97 -3.83 34.85 7.83
N LEU A 98 -4.47 34.48 6.72
CA LEU A 98 -5.77 33.83 6.74
C LEU A 98 -5.72 32.51 7.53
N ALA A 99 -4.67 31.71 7.39
CA ALA A 99 -4.49 30.48 8.17
C ALA A 99 -4.31 30.73 9.68
N VAL A 100 -3.72 31.87 10.07
CA VAL A 100 -3.62 32.28 11.48
C VAL A 100 -4.98 32.70 12.02
N GLU A 101 -5.75 33.49 11.27
CA GLU A 101 -7.12 33.87 11.62
C GLU A 101 -8.05 32.64 11.67
N LEU A 102 -7.89 31.72 10.71
CA LEU A 102 -8.51 30.39 10.68
C LEU A 102 -7.93 29.42 11.71
N LYS A 103 -7.22 29.84 12.77
CA LYS A 103 -6.98 28.99 13.96
C LYS A 103 -8.05 29.16 15.04
N GLU A 104 -8.74 30.30 15.05
CA GLU A 104 -9.88 30.52 15.95
C GLU A 104 -11.16 29.90 15.37
N VAL A 105 -11.28 29.90 14.04
CA VAL A 105 -12.43 29.33 13.31
C VAL A 105 -12.59 27.80 13.43
N PRO A 106 -11.55 26.95 13.47
CA PRO A 106 -11.67 25.51 13.64
C PRO A 106 -12.27 25.11 14.98
N GLN A 107 -12.04 25.90 16.04
CA GLN A 107 -12.69 25.67 17.32
C GLN A 107 -14.19 25.90 17.17
N GLN A 108 -14.59 27.05 16.59
CA GLN A 108 -15.99 27.34 16.31
C GLN A 108 -16.62 26.42 15.26
N PHE A 109 -15.85 25.89 14.32
CA PHE A 109 -16.29 24.90 13.34
C PHE A 109 -16.54 23.55 14.02
N GLN A 110 -15.67 23.12 14.94
CA GLN A 110 -15.89 21.91 15.73
C GLN A 110 -17.12 22.05 16.64
N ASP A 111 -17.25 23.18 17.32
CA ASP A 111 -18.39 23.46 18.19
C ASP A 111 -19.68 23.55 17.35
N GLY A 112 -19.66 24.23 16.21
CA GLY A 112 -20.79 24.32 15.28
C GLY A 112 -21.13 23.01 14.58
N LEU A 113 -20.14 22.14 14.31
CA LEU A 113 -20.37 20.79 13.79
C LEU A 113 -21.00 19.90 14.86
N ALA A 114 -20.57 20.02 16.12
CA ALA A 114 -21.12 19.31 17.26
C ALA A 114 -22.55 19.77 17.56
N GLU A 115 -22.80 21.07 17.69
CA GLU A 115 -24.14 21.64 17.85
C GLU A 115 -25.04 21.31 16.66
N GLY A 116 -24.54 21.46 15.43
CA GLY A 116 -25.30 21.14 14.21
C GLY A 116 -25.67 19.67 14.14
N SER A 117 -24.78 18.76 14.58
CA SER A 117 -25.09 17.34 14.68
C SER A 117 -26.15 17.03 15.73
N GLN A 118 -26.10 17.69 16.89
CA GLN A 118 -27.08 17.52 17.97
C GLN A 118 -28.44 18.09 17.58
N LYS A 119 -28.50 19.30 17.02
CA LYS A 119 -29.74 19.90 16.50
C LYS A 119 -30.35 19.05 15.39
N ALA A 120 -29.56 18.54 14.45
CA ALA A 120 -30.07 17.66 13.40
C ALA A 120 -30.62 16.32 13.93
N LEU A 121 -30.17 15.89 15.12
CA LEU A 121 -30.68 14.72 15.84
C LEU A 121 -31.96 15.05 16.63
N GLU A 122 -32.03 16.23 17.24
CA GLU A 122 -33.20 16.74 17.97
C GLU A 122 -34.36 17.09 17.01
N ASP A 123 -34.10 17.81 15.93
CA ASP A 123 -35.10 18.10 14.88
C ASP A 123 -35.68 16.81 14.25
N LYS A 124 -34.88 15.73 14.23
CA LYS A 124 -35.33 14.40 13.80
C LYS A 124 -36.13 13.64 14.85
N LYS A 125 -35.90 13.87 16.15
CA LYS A 125 -36.70 13.29 17.23
C LYS A 125 -38.04 14.00 17.33
N ASP A 126 -38.03 15.33 17.34
CA ASP A 126 -39.24 16.13 17.49
C ASP A 126 -40.24 15.91 16.33
N ASN A 127 -39.75 15.72 15.09
CA ASN A 127 -40.60 15.37 13.96
C ASN A 127 -41.09 13.90 13.99
N LYS A 128 -40.35 12.99 14.62
CA LYS A 128 -40.73 11.57 14.73
C LYS A 128 -41.73 11.33 15.87
N ASP A 129 -41.63 12.10 16.94
CA ASP A 129 -42.51 12.01 18.11
C ASP A 129 -43.91 12.58 17.81
N MET A 130 -44.06 13.46 16.81
CA MET A 130 -45.37 13.89 16.30
C MET A 130 -46.01 12.95 15.26
N ALA A 131 -45.22 12.08 14.63
CA ALA A 131 -45.74 11.07 13.69
C ALA A 131 -46.16 9.75 14.38
N GLY A 132 -45.74 9.56 15.64
CA GLY A 132 -45.94 8.31 16.38
C GLY A 132 -47.24 8.19 17.19
N ASP A 133 -48.00 9.29 17.37
CA ASP A 133 -49.24 9.31 18.18
C ASP A 133 -50.53 9.18 17.34
N GLN A 134 -50.40 8.99 16.01
CA GLN A 134 -51.54 8.75 15.12
C GLN A 134 -51.60 7.29 14.64
N ILE A 135 -51.72 6.35 15.57
CA ILE A 135 -52.29 5.01 15.36
C ILE A 135 -52.80 4.41 16.68
#